data_AF-A0A8J2V8C2-F1
#
_entry.id   AF-A0A8J2V8C2-F1
#
_cell.length_a   1.000
_cell.length_b   1.000
_cell.length_c   1.000
_cell.angle_alpha   90.00
_cell.angle_beta   90.00
_cell.angle_gamma   90.00
#
_symmetry.space_group_name_H-M   'P 1'
#
loop_
_entity.id
_entity.type
_entity.pdbx_description
1 polymer ?
#
loop_
_entity_poly.entity_id
_entity_poly.type
_entity_poly.pdbx_seq_one_letter_code
_entity_poly.pdbx_strand_id
1 'polypeptide(L)'
;MKAIYLSVLLLFCASLFAQNSIQYVKDTHLNFKIEETKGVDFKPFTNSNFGLENGVYWFKINSQTNNEGVIHIPSAHVNDIKLFSASKKQIEEISYTRYPSFRLDEFEEFPIYLYVNFEKEAYFPLQITSEENFAKANQQSLFKIGAYYGFAIMVIIINLMCFFLFDEKVFLYYSAVLTTITLSFFYSDGLFRLMGYDNTFTNMYLEPLLHLSVALFAAHFATKFLKLDDLMPKLKWLTAALISTSVISFSSYWVTENWLFAAIGNTFIWVVLVNYLIAGATLFRQKVYARFYVVAYSLLLILIFDYYVLTGFGITFLGVSAFHLKTAGILEMLVLTYAIMYRMRTLKEENELMQIEMRLYLKRIELLRSPDNIQMVDDLYLENLVNLHDLSNLETKILQFISKGKDNAKIALKLNISEKEVEKITKALYKKLDISEHIQEDQRMIDEQPDYVYN
;
A
#
# COMPACT_ATOMS: atom_id res chain seq x y z
N MET A 1 -33.73 -9.51 5.34
CA MET A 1 -32.69 -8.71 4.65
C MET A 1 -31.32 -9.38 4.71
N LYS A 2 -31.20 -10.63 4.22
CA LYS A 2 -29.94 -11.43 4.25
C LYS A 2 -29.68 -12.19 2.92
N ALA A 3 -30.32 -11.77 1.83
CA ALA A 3 -30.28 -12.50 0.55
C ALA A 3 -29.90 -11.63 -0.66
N ILE A 4 -29.35 -10.42 -0.45
CA ILE A 4 -29.03 -9.48 -1.55
C ILE A 4 -27.50 -9.29 -1.74
N TYR A 5 -26.65 -9.90 -0.90
CA TYR A 5 -25.19 -9.74 -1.00
C TYR A 5 -24.46 -10.85 -1.79
N LEU A 6 -25.17 -11.74 -2.48
CA LEU A 6 -24.56 -12.91 -3.14
C LEU A 6 -24.87 -13.01 -4.64
N SER A 7 -24.98 -11.88 -5.35
CA SER A 7 -25.40 -11.89 -6.76
C SER A 7 -24.56 -11.02 -7.71
N VAL A 8 -23.27 -10.78 -7.43
CA VAL A 8 -22.38 -10.04 -8.36
C VAL A 8 -21.10 -10.81 -8.75
N LEU A 9 -20.91 -12.06 -8.31
CA LEU A 9 -19.66 -12.77 -8.53
C LEU A 9 -19.87 -14.10 -9.25
N LEU A 10 -20.31 -14.04 -10.51
CA LEU A 10 -20.24 -15.16 -11.46
C LEU A 10 -20.54 -14.66 -12.89
N LEU A 11 -19.57 -14.00 -13.49
CA LEU A 11 -19.43 -13.94 -14.95
C LEU A 11 -18.03 -14.42 -15.30
N PHE A 12 -17.81 -15.73 -15.12
CA PHE A 12 -16.70 -16.44 -15.74
C PHE A 12 -17.01 -16.55 -17.23
N CYS A 13 -16.52 -15.59 -18.01
CA CYS A 13 -16.35 -15.79 -19.45
C CYS A 13 -14.98 -16.43 -19.65
N ALA A 14 -14.93 -17.76 -19.55
CA ALA A 14 -13.79 -18.52 -20.06
C ALA A 14 -13.91 -18.52 -21.59
N SER A 15 -13.20 -17.60 -22.26
CA SER A 15 -12.92 -17.76 -23.68
C SER A 15 -11.92 -18.90 -23.84
N LEU A 16 -12.43 -20.12 -23.96
CA LEU A 16 -11.67 -21.28 -24.43
C LEU A 16 -11.30 -21.03 -25.89
N PHE A 17 -10.12 -20.45 -26.13
CA PHE A 17 -9.50 -20.53 -27.44
C PHE A 17 -9.06 -21.96 -27.70
N ALA A 18 -9.17 -22.40 -28.95
CA ALA A 18 -8.74 -23.72 -29.39
C ALA A 18 -7.22 -23.88 -29.19
N GLN A 19 -6.80 -24.37 -28.01
CA GLN A 19 -5.41 -24.56 -27.59
C GLN A 19 -4.63 -25.61 -28.41
N ASN A 20 -5.26 -26.29 -29.38
CA ASN A 20 -4.60 -27.30 -30.19
C ASN A 20 -3.68 -26.73 -31.28
N SER A 21 -3.71 -25.41 -31.55
CA SER A 21 -2.88 -24.78 -32.59
C SER A 21 -1.51 -24.29 -32.11
N ILE A 22 -1.30 -24.22 -30.78
CA ILE A 22 -0.07 -23.71 -30.17
C ILE A 22 0.64 -24.85 -29.46
N GLN A 23 1.92 -25.00 -29.75
CA GLN A 23 2.80 -25.97 -29.09
C GLN A 23 4.01 -25.23 -28.53
N TYR A 24 4.68 -25.79 -27.52
CA TYR A 24 5.83 -25.17 -26.89
C TYR A 24 6.94 -26.17 -26.57
N VAL A 25 8.16 -25.65 -26.42
CA VAL A 25 9.31 -26.37 -25.89
C VAL A 25 10.14 -25.43 -25.03
N LYS A 26 10.65 -25.92 -23.90
CA LYS A 26 11.60 -25.20 -23.04
C LYS A 26 13.01 -25.45 -23.54
N ASP A 27 13.76 -24.40 -23.84
CA ASP A 27 15.19 -24.53 -24.19
C ASP A 27 16.01 -24.62 -22.89
N THR A 28 16.39 -25.86 -22.52
CA THR A 28 17.16 -26.14 -21.32
C THR A 28 18.67 -25.89 -21.49
N HIS A 29 19.15 -25.73 -22.72
CA HIS A 29 20.59 -25.64 -23.01
C HIS A 29 21.02 -24.26 -23.54
N LEU A 30 20.09 -23.33 -23.76
CA LEU A 30 20.32 -21.97 -24.29
C LEU A 30 21.05 -21.96 -25.64
N ASN A 31 21.03 -23.09 -26.35
CA ASN A 31 21.74 -23.29 -27.61
C ASN A 31 20.77 -23.39 -28.79
N PHE A 32 19.46 -23.39 -28.53
CA PHE A 32 18.48 -23.70 -29.55
C PHE A 32 18.29 -22.52 -30.50
N LYS A 33 18.76 -22.69 -31.73
CA LYS A 33 18.58 -21.72 -32.80
C LYS A 33 17.33 -22.05 -33.60
N ILE A 34 16.73 -21.03 -34.23
CA ILE A 34 15.58 -21.23 -35.11
C ILE A 34 15.85 -22.25 -36.23
N GLU A 35 17.12 -22.42 -36.63
CA GLU A 35 17.55 -23.38 -37.64
C GLU A 35 17.37 -24.84 -37.21
N GLU A 36 17.39 -25.11 -35.91
CA GLU A 36 17.30 -26.44 -35.29
C GLU A 36 15.85 -26.80 -34.89
N THR A 37 14.89 -25.89 -35.10
CA THR A 37 13.46 -26.10 -34.81
C THR A 37 12.81 -27.23 -35.64
N LYS A 38 13.40 -27.56 -36.80
CA LYS A 38 12.94 -28.65 -37.68
C LYS A 38 13.39 -30.01 -37.12
N GLY A 39 12.63 -30.55 -36.17
CA GLY A 39 12.85 -31.91 -35.62
C GLY A 39 12.64 -32.03 -34.12
N VAL A 40 12.39 -30.93 -33.42
CA VAL A 40 12.08 -30.94 -31.99
C VAL A 40 10.62 -31.27 -31.74
N ASP A 41 10.38 -32.10 -30.71
CA ASP A 41 9.05 -32.49 -30.27
C ASP A 41 8.44 -31.39 -29.39
N PHE A 42 7.54 -30.60 -29.97
CA PHE A 42 6.82 -29.54 -29.26
C PHE A 42 5.59 -30.13 -28.54
N LYS A 43 5.45 -29.80 -27.25
CA LYS A 43 4.31 -30.24 -26.44
C LYS A 43 3.10 -29.33 -26.66
N PRO A 44 1.85 -29.84 -26.64
CA PRO A 44 0.65 -29.01 -26.70
C PRO A 44 0.64 -27.96 -25.59
N PHE A 45 0.31 -26.71 -25.91
CA PHE A 45 0.23 -25.63 -24.94
C PHE A 45 -1.16 -25.58 -24.28
N THR A 46 -1.31 -26.26 -23.14
CA THR A 46 -2.58 -26.38 -22.40
C THR A 46 -2.66 -25.49 -21.16
N ASN A 47 -1.51 -25.15 -20.57
CA ASN A 47 -1.41 -24.33 -19.37
C ASN A 47 -0.62 -23.05 -19.67
N SER A 48 -1.15 -21.90 -19.25
CA SER A 48 -0.48 -20.61 -19.42
C SER A 48 0.42 -20.24 -18.25
N ASN A 49 0.54 -21.07 -17.21
CA ASN A 49 1.36 -20.74 -16.05
C ASN A 49 2.10 -21.96 -15.48
N PHE A 50 3.43 -21.93 -15.57
CA PHE A 50 4.34 -22.96 -15.06
C PHE A 50 5.13 -22.48 -13.83
N GLY A 51 4.73 -21.34 -13.23
CA GLY A 51 5.28 -20.83 -11.98
C GLY A 51 6.79 -20.57 -12.04
N LEU A 52 7.54 -21.24 -11.16
CA LEU A 52 8.99 -21.05 -11.00
C LEU A 52 9.83 -21.73 -12.09
N GLU A 53 9.24 -22.38 -13.09
CA GLU A 53 10.00 -22.96 -14.20
C GLU A 53 10.46 -21.89 -15.21
N ASN A 54 11.02 -20.78 -14.74
CA ASN A 54 11.54 -19.68 -15.57
C ASN A 54 12.63 -20.16 -16.55
N GLY A 55 12.92 -19.34 -17.57
CA GLY A 55 13.90 -19.62 -18.63
C GLY A 55 13.38 -19.34 -20.04
N VAL A 56 14.06 -19.91 -21.03
CA VAL A 56 13.77 -19.68 -22.45
C VAL A 56 12.76 -20.69 -22.98
N TYR A 57 11.77 -20.19 -23.70
CA TYR A 57 10.70 -20.97 -24.31
C TYR A 57 10.54 -20.61 -25.78
N TRP A 58 10.31 -21.66 -26.58
CA TRP A 58 9.93 -21.54 -27.97
C TRP A 58 8.49 -22.01 -28.15
N PHE A 59 7.68 -21.20 -28.79
CA PHE A 59 6.31 -21.51 -29.17
C PHE A 59 6.23 -21.71 -30.68
N LYS A 60 5.54 -22.76 -31.10
CA LYS A 60 5.21 -23.05 -32.48
C LYS A 60 3.72 -22.86 -32.68
N ILE A 61 3.36 -21.92 -33.54
CA ILE A 61 1.98 -21.58 -33.85
C ILE A 61 1.69 -22.11 -35.25
N ASN A 62 0.77 -23.08 -35.36
CA ASN A 62 0.59 -23.84 -36.60
C ASN A 62 -0.47 -23.27 -37.56
N SER A 63 -1.35 -22.37 -37.09
CA SER A 63 -2.39 -21.75 -37.91
C SER A 63 -3.03 -20.57 -37.19
N GLN A 64 -3.41 -19.54 -37.94
CA GLN A 64 -4.41 -18.55 -37.54
C GLN A 64 -5.77 -18.89 -38.13
N THR A 65 -6.83 -18.58 -37.39
CA THR A 65 -8.21 -18.66 -37.88
C THR A 65 -8.66 -17.43 -38.69
N ASN A 66 -7.88 -16.33 -38.72
CA ASN A 66 -8.22 -15.08 -39.42
C ASN A 66 -6.99 -14.50 -40.14
N ASN A 67 -7.23 -13.92 -41.32
CA ASN A 67 -6.20 -13.39 -42.24
C ASN A 67 -5.35 -12.26 -41.65
N GLU A 68 -5.83 -11.49 -40.66
CA GLU A 68 -5.02 -10.49 -39.98
C GLU A 68 -5.11 -10.69 -38.47
N GLY A 69 -3.97 -10.67 -37.77
CA GLY A 69 -4.04 -10.59 -36.32
C GLY A 69 -2.75 -10.21 -35.63
N VAL A 70 -2.89 -10.07 -34.33
CA VAL A 70 -1.88 -9.56 -33.43
C VAL A 70 -1.55 -10.67 -32.43
N ILE A 71 -0.27 -11.02 -32.36
CA ILE A 71 0.28 -11.83 -31.28
C ILE A 71 0.71 -10.86 -30.18
N HIS A 72 0.14 -11.02 -28.99
CA HIS A 72 0.37 -10.13 -27.87
C HIS A 72 0.57 -10.91 -26.58
N ILE A 73 1.52 -10.46 -25.75
CA ILE A 73 1.81 -11.06 -24.44
C ILE A 73 1.67 -9.98 -23.37
N PRO A 74 0.51 -9.87 -22.67
CA PRO A 74 0.28 -8.89 -21.62
C PRO A 74 1.03 -9.20 -20.34
N SER A 75 2.35 -9.01 -20.35
CA SER A 75 3.21 -9.11 -19.17
C SER A 75 4.28 -8.03 -19.20
N ALA A 76 4.42 -7.30 -18.10
CA ALA A 76 5.50 -6.33 -17.90
C ALA A 76 6.86 -6.98 -17.64
N HIS A 77 6.91 -8.30 -17.45
CA HIS A 77 8.13 -9.06 -17.18
C HIS A 77 8.75 -9.69 -18.43
N VAL A 78 8.16 -9.46 -19.61
CA VAL A 78 8.64 -10.00 -20.88
C VAL A 78 9.33 -8.90 -21.69
N ASN A 79 10.66 -8.95 -21.72
CA ASN A 79 11.50 -7.96 -22.39
C ASN A 79 12.29 -8.55 -23.57
N ASP A 80 12.73 -9.81 -23.49
CA ASP A 80 13.43 -10.49 -24.60
C ASP A 80 12.48 -11.48 -25.29
N ILE A 81 11.97 -11.04 -26.44
CA ILE A 81 10.95 -11.71 -27.22
C ILE A 81 11.21 -11.48 -28.71
N LYS A 82 11.12 -12.54 -29.50
CA LYS A 82 11.38 -12.50 -30.95
C LYS A 82 10.37 -13.37 -31.67
N LEU A 83 9.79 -12.82 -32.72
CA LEU A 83 8.87 -13.55 -33.59
C LEU A 83 9.52 -13.81 -34.93
N PHE A 84 9.38 -15.03 -35.44
CA PHE A 84 9.95 -15.46 -36.70
C PHE A 84 8.89 -16.15 -37.57
N SER A 85 8.81 -15.76 -38.84
CA SER A 85 7.97 -16.41 -39.84
C SER A 85 8.45 -17.82 -40.19
N ALA A 86 7.68 -18.59 -40.96
CA ALA A 86 8.12 -19.90 -41.46
C ALA A 86 9.39 -19.82 -42.34
N SER A 87 9.61 -18.68 -43.01
CA SER A 87 10.83 -18.38 -43.78
C SER A 87 12.02 -17.96 -42.91
N LYS A 88 11.87 -18.00 -41.57
CA LYS A 88 12.87 -17.59 -40.56
C LYS A 88 13.20 -16.10 -40.59
N LYS A 89 12.38 -15.28 -41.24
CA LYS A 89 12.52 -13.83 -41.18
C LYS A 89 11.97 -13.34 -39.84
N GLN A 90 12.71 -12.48 -39.16
CA GLN A 90 12.22 -11.86 -37.94
C GLN A 90 11.11 -10.85 -38.28
N ILE A 91 9.99 -10.95 -37.58
CA ILE A 91 8.89 -9.99 -37.63
C ILE A 91 9.15 -8.95 -36.53
N GLU A 92 9.09 -7.68 -36.90
CA GLU A 92 9.37 -6.58 -35.97
C GLU A 92 8.22 -6.39 -34.97
N GLU A 93 8.59 -5.99 -33.76
CA GLU A 93 7.64 -5.65 -32.72
C GLU A 93 6.98 -4.29 -32.99
N ILE A 94 5.71 -4.15 -32.63
CA ILE A 94 4.99 -2.89 -32.67
C ILE A 94 5.50 -1.96 -31.57
N SER A 95 6.14 -0.86 -31.96
CA SER A 95 6.60 0.20 -31.05
C SER A 95 5.47 0.85 -30.27
N TYR A 96 5.80 1.38 -29.08
CA TYR A 96 4.87 2.13 -28.20
C TYR A 96 3.60 1.35 -27.84
N THR A 97 3.75 0.06 -27.55
CA THR A 97 2.71 -0.77 -26.96
C THR A 97 3.00 -0.99 -25.47
N ARG A 98 1.98 -1.27 -24.67
CA ARG A 98 2.17 -1.52 -23.21
C ARG A 98 2.96 -2.80 -22.95
N TYR A 99 2.78 -3.77 -23.83
CA TYR A 99 3.40 -5.09 -23.74
C TYR A 99 3.78 -5.57 -25.14
N PRO A 100 4.73 -6.52 -25.26
CA PRO A 100 5.18 -6.99 -26.56
C PRO A 100 4.03 -7.42 -27.47
N SER A 101 4.01 -6.86 -28.67
CA SER A 101 2.95 -7.08 -29.66
C SER A 101 3.55 -7.18 -31.06
N PHE A 102 3.08 -8.14 -31.86
CA PHE A 102 3.52 -8.34 -33.23
C PHE A 102 2.31 -8.39 -34.16
N ARG A 103 2.39 -7.65 -35.27
CA ARG A 103 1.38 -7.69 -36.34
C ARG A 103 1.71 -8.83 -37.29
N LEU A 104 0.73 -9.66 -37.61
CA LEU A 104 0.80 -10.66 -38.67
C LEU A 104 0.12 -10.12 -39.92
N ASP A 105 0.83 -10.18 -41.04
CA ASP A 105 0.31 -9.81 -42.35
C ASP A 105 -0.49 -10.97 -42.97
N GLU A 106 -1.42 -10.68 -43.88
CA GLU A 106 -2.28 -11.68 -44.54
C GLU A 106 -1.54 -12.82 -45.25
N PHE A 107 -0.26 -12.62 -45.56
CA PHE A 107 0.56 -13.54 -46.33
C PHE A 107 1.62 -14.25 -45.49
N GLU A 108 1.58 -14.15 -44.15
CA GLU A 108 2.53 -14.87 -43.31
C GLU A 108 2.32 -16.39 -43.40
N GLU A 109 3.39 -17.09 -43.78
CA GLU A 109 3.38 -18.55 -43.87
C GLU A 109 3.52 -19.17 -42.47
N PHE A 110 2.63 -20.10 -42.15
CA PHE A 110 2.71 -20.92 -40.94
C PHE A 110 3.61 -22.16 -41.16
N PRO A 111 4.27 -22.69 -40.11
CA PRO A 111 4.19 -22.27 -38.71
C PRO A 111 5.09 -21.07 -38.38
N ILE A 112 4.62 -20.23 -37.46
CA ILE A 112 5.37 -19.11 -36.89
C ILE A 112 6.01 -19.57 -35.57
N TYR A 113 7.24 -19.11 -35.34
CA TYR A 113 8.00 -19.44 -34.14
C TYR A 113 8.17 -18.20 -33.27
N LEU A 114 7.79 -18.31 -32.01
CA LEU A 114 7.91 -17.24 -31.01
C LEU A 114 8.91 -17.69 -29.94
N TYR A 115 10.03 -16.97 -29.86
CA TYR A 115 11.00 -17.09 -28.80
C TYR A 115 10.65 -16.11 -27.69
N VAL A 116 10.69 -16.56 -26.44
CA VAL A 116 10.50 -15.71 -25.27
C VAL A 116 11.43 -16.15 -24.14
N ASN A 117 12.16 -15.21 -23.54
CA ASN A 117 12.89 -15.44 -22.30
C ASN A 117 12.07 -14.92 -21.11
N PHE A 118 11.65 -15.83 -20.24
CA PHE A 118 10.95 -15.52 -19.00
C PHE A 118 11.94 -15.52 -17.84
N GLU A 119 12.47 -14.35 -17.48
CA GLU A 119 13.50 -14.25 -16.45
C GLU A 119 12.96 -14.47 -15.02
N LYS A 120 11.74 -13.99 -14.76
CA LYS A 120 11.16 -13.90 -13.40
C LYS A 120 10.24 -15.08 -13.08
N GLU A 121 9.19 -15.26 -13.87
CA GLU A 121 8.23 -16.36 -13.74
C GLU A 121 7.78 -16.88 -15.12
N ALA A 122 7.49 -18.17 -15.19
CA ALA A 122 7.02 -18.84 -16.39
C ALA A 122 5.51 -18.65 -16.55
N TYR A 123 5.08 -17.39 -16.74
CA TYR A 123 3.70 -17.02 -17.00
C TYR A 123 3.54 -16.53 -18.45
N PHE A 124 2.72 -17.26 -19.21
CA PHE A 124 2.56 -17.18 -20.66
C PHE A 124 1.16 -16.71 -21.05
N PRO A 125 0.82 -15.42 -20.86
CA PRO A 125 -0.51 -14.91 -21.21
C PRO A 125 -0.66 -14.68 -22.73
N LEU A 126 -0.13 -15.58 -23.57
CA LEU A 126 -0.12 -15.46 -25.02
C LEU A 126 -1.55 -15.33 -25.58
N GLN A 127 -1.79 -14.24 -26.31
CA GLN A 127 -3.05 -13.94 -26.96
C GLN A 127 -2.84 -13.75 -28.45
N ILE A 128 -3.69 -14.39 -29.26
CA ILE A 128 -3.74 -14.21 -30.71
C ILE A 128 -5.14 -13.72 -31.04
N THR A 129 -5.26 -12.48 -31.47
CA THR A 129 -6.55 -11.83 -31.75
C THR A 129 -6.53 -11.11 -33.09
N SER A 130 -7.69 -10.83 -33.70
CA SER A 130 -7.72 -9.93 -34.86
C SER A 130 -7.27 -8.51 -34.47
N GLU A 131 -6.79 -7.74 -35.44
CA GLU A 131 -6.36 -6.35 -35.21
C GLU A 131 -7.49 -5.49 -34.62
N GLU A 132 -8.71 -5.63 -35.11
CA GLU A 132 -9.89 -4.91 -34.60
C GLU A 132 -10.15 -5.23 -33.11
N ASN A 133 -10.12 -6.52 -32.74
CA ASN A 133 -10.36 -6.94 -31.37
C ASN A 133 -9.23 -6.50 -30.44
N PHE A 134 -7.98 -6.55 -30.91
CA PHE A 134 -6.83 -6.03 -30.18
C PHE A 134 -6.97 -4.53 -29.91
N ALA A 135 -7.26 -3.73 -30.95
CA ALA A 135 -7.43 -2.29 -30.83
C ALA A 135 -8.57 -1.93 -29.85
N LYS A 136 -9.72 -2.61 -29.97
CA LYS A 136 -10.88 -2.42 -29.09
C LYS A 136 -10.55 -2.78 -27.63
N ALA A 137 -9.91 -3.94 -27.41
CA ALA A 137 -9.52 -4.38 -26.07
C ALA A 137 -8.49 -3.43 -25.44
N ASN A 138 -7.51 -2.98 -26.22
CA ASN A 138 -6.50 -2.04 -25.73
C ASN A 138 -7.11 -0.67 -25.38
N GLN A 139 -8.00 -0.12 -26.22
CA GLN A 139 -8.72 1.14 -25.92
C GLN A 139 -9.55 1.03 -24.64
N GLN A 140 -10.33 -0.05 -24.47
CA GLN A 140 -11.11 -0.27 -23.26
C GLN A 140 -10.22 -0.43 -22.02
N SER A 141 -9.09 -1.12 -22.16
CA SER A 141 -8.11 -1.27 -21.08
C SER A 141 -7.50 0.08 -20.69
N LEU A 142 -7.05 0.88 -21.66
CA LEU A 142 -6.47 2.21 -21.42
C LEU A 142 -7.47 3.15 -20.76
N PHE A 143 -8.75 3.10 -21.14
CA PHE A 143 -9.79 3.89 -20.47
C PHE A 143 -9.94 3.52 -19.00
N LYS A 144 -10.03 2.22 -18.67
CA LYS A 144 -10.14 1.73 -17.29
C LYS A 144 -8.90 2.08 -16.44
N ILE A 145 -7.72 1.91 -17.04
CA ILE A 145 -6.42 2.29 -16.46
C ILE A 145 -6.41 3.80 -16.17
N GLY A 146 -6.70 4.64 -17.17
CA GLY A 146 -6.75 6.09 -17.02
C GLY A 146 -7.70 6.56 -15.93
N ALA A 147 -8.89 5.95 -15.81
CA ALA A 147 -9.84 6.23 -14.74
C ALA A 147 -9.26 5.92 -13.34
N TYR A 148 -8.58 4.78 -13.19
CA TYR A 148 -7.89 4.42 -11.93
C TYR A 148 -6.79 5.43 -11.57
N TYR A 149 -5.88 5.76 -12.50
CA TYR A 149 -4.78 6.68 -12.23
C TYR A 149 -5.27 8.11 -11.96
N GLY A 150 -6.30 8.58 -12.68
CA GLY A 150 -6.93 9.87 -12.41
C GLY A 150 -7.49 9.94 -10.99
N PHE A 151 -8.18 8.89 -10.55
CA PHE A 151 -8.69 8.79 -9.18
C PHE A 151 -7.56 8.73 -8.14
N ALA A 152 -6.54 7.90 -8.37
CA ALA A 152 -5.40 7.79 -7.46
C ALA A 152 -4.67 9.13 -7.28
N ILE A 153 -4.39 9.84 -8.38
CA ILE A 153 -3.77 11.17 -8.35
C ILE A 153 -4.64 12.17 -7.57
N MET A 154 -5.96 12.16 -7.81
CA MET A 154 -6.89 13.00 -7.05
C MET A 154 -6.78 12.75 -5.54
N VAL A 155 -6.79 11.49 -5.10
CA VAL A 155 -6.67 11.15 -3.66
C VAL A 155 -5.30 11.54 -3.10
N ILE A 156 -4.21 11.34 -3.86
CA ILE A 156 -2.87 11.77 -3.47
C ILE A 156 -2.83 13.28 -3.23
N ILE A 157 -3.37 14.08 -4.17
CA ILE A 157 -3.44 15.54 -4.06
C ILE A 157 -4.29 15.95 -2.86
N ILE A 158 -5.47 15.35 -2.67
CA ILE A 158 -6.33 15.63 -1.52
C ILE A 158 -5.58 15.39 -0.20
N ASN A 159 -4.89 14.26 -0.06
CA ASN A 159 -4.12 13.95 1.14
C ASN A 159 -2.93 14.92 1.33
N LEU A 160 -2.24 15.33 0.26
CA LEU A 160 -1.19 16.35 0.34
C LEU A 160 -1.76 17.71 0.77
N MET A 161 -2.92 18.12 0.24
CA MET A 161 -3.61 19.33 0.69
C MET A 161 -3.99 19.24 2.18
N CYS A 162 -4.51 18.10 2.63
CA CYS A 162 -4.80 17.86 4.04
C CYS A 162 -3.56 17.92 4.92
N PHE A 163 -2.40 17.44 4.42
CA PHE A 163 -1.13 17.60 5.13
C PHE A 163 -0.80 19.07 5.36
N PHE A 164 -0.86 19.92 4.33
CA PHE A 164 -0.59 21.35 4.46
C PHE A 164 -1.64 22.09 5.30
N LEU A 165 -2.90 21.68 5.22
CA LEU A 165 -4.00 22.32 5.93
C LEU A 165 -4.03 21.98 7.43
N PHE A 166 -3.71 20.73 7.78
CA PHE A 166 -3.84 20.23 9.15
C PHE A 166 -2.51 20.06 9.89
N ASP A 167 -1.36 20.21 9.22
CA ASP A 167 -0.02 19.94 9.76
C ASP A 167 0.12 18.53 10.39
N GLU A 168 -0.59 17.58 9.78
CA GLU A 168 -0.63 16.19 10.22
C GLU A 168 0.16 15.29 9.28
N LYS A 169 1.38 14.93 9.71
CA LYS A 169 2.34 14.11 8.92
C LYS A 169 1.79 12.77 8.43
N VAL A 170 0.74 12.25 9.07
CA VAL A 170 0.10 10.99 8.65
C VAL A 170 -0.46 11.08 7.24
N PHE A 171 -1.00 12.24 6.84
CA PHE A 171 -1.45 12.47 5.47
C PHE A 171 -0.29 12.40 4.47
N LEU A 172 0.85 13.01 4.79
CA LEU A 172 2.04 12.97 3.93
C LEU A 172 2.55 11.54 3.73
N TYR A 173 2.66 10.77 4.80
CA TYR A 173 3.11 9.39 4.71
C TYR A 173 2.14 8.53 3.92
N TYR A 174 0.84 8.77 4.07
CA TYR A 174 -0.16 8.08 3.27
C TYR A 174 -0.08 8.45 1.78
N SER A 175 0.10 9.73 1.44
CA SER A 175 0.34 10.15 0.06
C SER A 175 1.58 9.48 -0.55
N ALA A 176 2.65 9.27 0.24
CA ALA A 176 3.84 8.53 -0.20
C ALA A 176 3.56 7.04 -0.47
N VAL A 177 2.76 6.38 0.39
CA VAL A 177 2.27 5.01 0.15
C VAL A 177 1.48 4.94 -1.15
N LEU A 178 0.48 5.81 -1.31
CA LEU A 178 -0.36 5.82 -2.52
C LEU A 178 0.47 6.08 -3.78
N THR A 179 1.44 6.98 -3.72
CA THR A 179 2.32 7.28 -4.86
C THR A 179 3.13 6.06 -5.25
N THR A 180 3.71 5.35 -4.29
CA THR A 180 4.59 4.19 -4.56
C THR A 180 3.80 2.96 -5.01
N ILE A 181 2.61 2.71 -4.46
CA ILE A 181 1.70 1.67 -4.97
C ILE A 181 1.22 2.02 -6.38
N THR A 182 0.84 3.27 -6.63
CA THR A 182 0.39 3.72 -7.96
C THR A 182 1.49 3.57 -9.00
N LEU A 183 2.73 3.93 -8.66
CA LEU A 183 3.89 3.69 -9.53
C LEU A 183 4.18 2.21 -9.76
N SER A 184 3.98 1.36 -8.75
CA SER A 184 4.11 -0.11 -8.89
C SER A 184 3.09 -0.66 -9.88
N PHE A 185 1.83 -0.23 -9.80
CA PHE A 185 0.83 -0.58 -10.80
C PHE A 185 1.16 0.01 -12.17
N PHE A 186 1.71 1.23 -12.22
CA PHE A 186 2.11 1.88 -13.48
C PHE A 186 3.16 1.07 -14.22
N TYR A 187 4.12 0.51 -13.48
CA TYR A 187 5.06 -0.48 -13.99
C TYR A 187 4.35 -1.76 -14.47
N SER A 188 3.54 -2.37 -13.60
CA SER A 188 2.82 -3.62 -13.91
C SER A 188 1.84 -3.51 -15.10
N ASP A 189 1.27 -2.32 -15.36
CA ASP A 189 0.36 -2.06 -16.47
C ASP A 189 1.10 -1.80 -17.80
N GLY A 190 2.44 -1.83 -17.81
CA GLY A 190 3.27 -1.62 -19.01
C GLY A 190 3.35 -0.17 -19.48
N LEU A 191 3.00 0.80 -18.63
CA LEU A 191 2.89 2.19 -19.05
C LEU A 191 4.25 2.87 -19.28
N PHE A 192 5.33 2.41 -18.64
CA PHE A 192 6.68 2.88 -18.95
C PHE A 192 7.08 2.51 -20.39
N ARG A 193 6.82 1.27 -20.82
CA ARG A 193 7.07 0.82 -22.20
C ARG A 193 6.23 1.60 -23.21
N LEU A 194 4.95 1.83 -22.90
CA LEU A 194 4.06 2.67 -23.73
C LEU A 194 4.61 4.08 -23.94
N MET A 195 5.26 4.66 -22.93
CA MET A 195 5.91 5.98 -22.99
C MET A 195 7.29 5.98 -23.66
N GLY A 196 7.78 4.81 -24.11
CA GLY A 196 9.11 4.66 -24.70
C GLY A 196 10.25 4.50 -23.69
N TYR A 197 9.94 4.27 -22.41
CA TYR A 197 10.93 3.97 -21.37
C TYR A 197 11.12 2.46 -21.20
N ASP A 198 11.57 1.79 -22.25
CA ASP A 198 11.96 0.37 -22.22
C ASP A 198 13.48 0.27 -22.26
N ASN A 199 14.10 0.20 -21.07
CA ASN A 199 15.55 0.15 -20.94
C ASN A 199 15.95 -0.74 -19.75
N THR A 200 17.25 -1.00 -19.62
CA THR A 200 17.78 -1.83 -18.53
C THR A 200 17.36 -1.33 -17.15
N PHE A 201 17.17 -0.01 -16.98
CA PHE A 201 16.75 0.53 -15.69
C PHE A 201 15.31 0.19 -15.33
N THR A 202 14.38 0.38 -16.26
CA THR A 202 12.98 0.04 -16.03
C THR A 202 12.81 -1.47 -15.86
N ASN A 203 13.58 -2.27 -16.59
CA ASN A 203 13.43 -3.74 -16.59
C ASN A 203 14.07 -4.42 -15.37
N MET A 204 15.21 -3.93 -14.89
CA MET A 204 16.00 -4.59 -13.84
C MET A 204 15.93 -3.87 -12.47
N TYR A 205 16.01 -2.54 -12.46
CA TYR A 205 16.19 -1.79 -11.20
C TYR A 205 14.88 -1.26 -10.62
N LEU A 206 13.94 -0.85 -11.48
CA LEU A 206 12.77 -0.08 -11.06
C LEU A 206 11.81 -0.87 -10.16
N GLU A 207 11.45 -2.10 -10.51
CA GLU A 207 10.48 -2.89 -9.74
C GLU A 207 10.97 -3.19 -8.30
N PRO A 208 12.18 -3.71 -8.04
CA PRO A 208 12.69 -3.88 -6.68
C PRO A 208 12.71 -2.57 -5.87
N LEU A 209 13.07 -1.44 -6.50
CA LEU A 209 13.07 -0.12 -5.85
C LEU A 209 11.65 0.33 -5.46
N LEU A 210 10.66 0.09 -6.32
CA LEU A 210 9.26 0.39 -6.04
C LEU A 210 8.74 -0.45 -4.89
N HIS A 211 8.97 -1.76 -4.89
CA HIS A 211 8.56 -2.64 -3.79
C HIS A 211 9.20 -2.26 -2.45
N LEU A 212 10.50 -1.94 -2.45
CA LEU A 212 11.19 -1.45 -1.26
C LEU A 212 10.56 -0.16 -0.74
N SER A 213 10.25 0.77 -1.64
CA SER A 213 9.64 2.05 -1.31
C SER A 213 8.24 1.86 -0.73
N VAL A 214 7.42 0.98 -1.30
CA VAL A 214 6.10 0.62 -0.76
C VAL A 214 6.24 0.11 0.67
N ALA A 215 7.15 -0.83 0.93
CA ALA A 215 7.37 -1.38 2.26
C ALA A 215 7.79 -0.30 3.28
N LEU A 216 8.74 0.55 2.91
CA LEU A 216 9.25 1.65 3.73
C LEU A 216 8.15 2.64 4.11
N PHE A 217 7.42 3.16 3.12
CA PHE A 217 6.39 4.16 3.38
C PHE A 217 5.17 3.55 4.07
N ALA A 218 4.79 2.30 3.75
CA ALA A 218 3.67 1.62 4.41
C ALA A 218 3.98 1.36 5.89
N ALA A 219 5.18 0.89 6.19
CA ALA A 219 5.67 0.70 7.56
C ALA A 219 5.65 2.01 8.36
N HIS A 220 6.13 3.10 7.76
CA HIS A 220 6.19 4.39 8.42
C HIS A 220 4.81 5.02 8.61
N PHE A 221 3.94 4.93 7.60
CA PHE A 221 2.53 5.30 7.69
C PHE A 221 1.83 4.55 8.81
N ALA A 222 1.91 3.21 8.82
CA ALA A 222 1.28 2.37 9.84
C ALA A 222 1.82 2.67 11.24
N THR A 223 3.12 2.87 11.38
CA THR A 223 3.75 3.26 12.66
C THR A 223 3.14 4.54 13.22
N LYS A 224 2.99 5.58 12.40
CA LYS A 224 2.41 6.86 12.85
C LYS A 224 0.90 6.78 13.01
N PHE A 225 0.19 6.14 12.09
CA PHE A 225 -1.26 5.99 12.15
C PHE A 225 -1.70 5.19 13.39
N LEU A 226 -1.05 4.07 13.68
CA LEU A 226 -1.40 3.22 14.83
C LEU A 226 -0.68 3.61 16.13
N LYS A 227 0.18 4.63 16.13
CA LYS A 227 1.04 5.03 17.28
C LYS A 227 1.91 3.87 17.81
N LEU A 228 2.50 3.10 16.89
CA LEU A 228 3.31 1.93 17.25
C LEU A 228 4.65 2.30 17.90
N ASP A 229 5.12 3.54 17.76
CA ASP A 229 6.29 4.03 18.49
C ASP A 229 6.11 3.92 20.01
N ASP A 230 4.89 4.14 20.49
CA ASP A 230 4.54 4.09 21.92
C ASP A 230 4.12 2.68 22.34
N LEU A 231 3.33 2.01 21.50
CA LEU A 231 2.69 0.72 21.83
C LEU A 231 3.58 -0.49 21.55
N MET A 232 4.45 -0.42 20.54
CA MET A 232 5.28 -1.54 20.06
C MET A 232 6.68 -1.04 19.66
N PRO A 233 7.47 -0.45 20.57
CA PRO A 233 8.72 0.26 20.25
C PRO A 233 9.83 -0.64 19.66
N LYS A 234 9.73 -1.97 19.85
CA LYS A 234 10.68 -2.95 19.29
C LYS A 234 10.44 -3.23 17.81
N LEU A 235 9.23 -2.97 17.29
CA LEU A 235 8.86 -3.27 15.90
C LEU A 235 9.77 -2.54 14.90
N LYS A 236 10.20 -1.31 15.21
CA LYS A 236 11.12 -0.54 14.35
C LYS A 236 12.45 -1.25 14.09
N TRP A 237 12.98 -2.00 15.06
CA TRP A 237 14.24 -2.73 14.91
C TRP A 237 14.06 -3.97 14.05
N LEU A 238 12.93 -4.66 14.20
CA LEU A 238 12.55 -5.76 13.32
C LEU A 238 12.37 -5.27 11.88
N THR A 239 11.62 -4.18 11.69
CA THR A 239 11.42 -3.54 10.38
C THR A 239 12.77 -3.14 9.76
N ALA A 240 13.65 -2.51 10.53
CA ALA A 240 14.98 -2.13 10.05
C ALA A 240 15.78 -3.36 9.59
N ALA A 241 15.80 -4.44 10.38
CA ALA A 241 16.49 -5.67 10.01
C ALA A 241 15.93 -6.27 8.71
N LEU A 242 14.62 -6.42 8.59
CA LEU A 242 13.96 -6.99 7.40
C LEU A 242 14.21 -6.15 6.13
N ILE A 243 14.11 -4.81 6.25
CA ILE A 243 14.37 -3.90 5.15
C ILE A 243 15.85 -3.93 4.76
N SER A 244 16.77 -3.93 5.72
CA SER A 244 18.20 -4.07 5.43
C SER A 244 18.51 -5.38 4.70
N THR A 245 17.93 -6.50 5.12
CA THR A 245 18.10 -7.77 4.40
C THR A 245 17.50 -7.72 2.99
N SER A 246 16.36 -7.04 2.81
CA SER A 246 15.76 -6.83 1.48
C SER A 246 16.68 -6.02 0.57
N VAL A 247 17.28 -4.93 1.09
CA VAL A 247 18.25 -4.09 0.36
C VAL A 247 19.49 -4.87 -0.05
N ILE A 248 20.02 -5.70 0.86
CA ILE A 248 21.18 -6.56 0.56
C ILE A 248 20.79 -7.55 -0.55
N SER A 249 19.62 -8.16 -0.46
CA SER A 249 19.15 -9.13 -1.46
C SER A 249 18.95 -8.48 -2.83
N PHE A 250 18.33 -7.30 -2.90
CA PHE A 250 18.20 -6.56 -4.16
C PHE A 250 19.53 -6.10 -4.73
N SER A 251 20.46 -5.66 -3.88
CA SER A 251 21.83 -5.35 -4.30
C SER A 251 22.52 -6.58 -4.90
N SER A 252 22.34 -7.76 -4.29
CA SER A 252 22.87 -9.02 -4.84
C SER A 252 22.22 -9.39 -6.18
N TYR A 253 20.91 -9.19 -6.33
CA TYR A 253 20.23 -9.37 -7.62
C TYR A 253 20.82 -8.45 -8.70
N TRP A 254 21.04 -7.17 -8.40
CA TRP A 254 21.60 -6.21 -9.34
C TRP A 254 23.03 -6.53 -9.79
N VAL A 255 23.81 -7.22 -8.96
CA VAL A 255 25.19 -7.63 -9.31
C VAL A 255 25.23 -8.97 -10.03
N THR A 256 24.36 -9.90 -9.65
CA THR A 256 24.41 -11.30 -10.14
C THR A 256 23.43 -11.61 -11.26
N GLU A 257 22.45 -10.72 -11.47
CA GLU A 257 21.29 -10.91 -12.36
C GLU A 257 20.44 -12.15 -12.02
N ASN A 258 20.67 -12.75 -10.84
CA ASN A 258 19.95 -13.94 -10.41
C ASN A 258 18.66 -13.57 -9.67
N TRP A 259 17.52 -13.82 -10.32
CA TRP A 259 16.18 -13.54 -9.80
C TRP A 259 15.90 -14.12 -8.41
N LEU A 260 16.58 -15.20 -8.00
CA LEU A 260 16.43 -15.78 -6.66
C LEU A 260 16.67 -14.74 -5.55
N PHE A 261 17.66 -13.85 -5.71
CA PHE A 261 17.93 -12.81 -4.73
C PHE A 261 16.80 -11.76 -4.68
N ALA A 262 16.21 -11.42 -5.83
CA ALA A 262 15.04 -10.54 -5.87
C ALA A 262 13.82 -11.20 -5.20
N ALA A 263 13.59 -12.50 -5.42
CA ALA A 263 12.53 -13.24 -4.76
C ALA A 263 12.70 -13.28 -3.23
N ILE A 264 13.94 -13.47 -2.73
CA ILE A 264 14.25 -13.39 -1.30
C ILE A 264 13.97 -11.98 -0.75
N GLY A 265 14.41 -10.92 -1.45
CA GLY A 265 14.14 -9.54 -1.05
C GLY A 265 12.64 -9.23 -1.00
N ASN A 266 11.88 -9.64 -2.02
CA ASN A 266 10.43 -9.53 -2.04
C ASN A 266 9.76 -10.30 -0.89
N THR A 267 10.28 -11.47 -0.52
CA THR A 267 9.77 -12.25 0.62
C THR A 267 9.89 -11.46 1.93
N PHE A 268 11.03 -10.82 2.17
CA PHE A 268 11.21 -9.99 3.37
C PHE A 268 10.29 -8.76 3.37
N ILE A 269 10.02 -8.15 2.20
CA ILE A 269 9.02 -7.09 2.06
C ILE A 269 7.63 -7.57 2.46
N TRP A 270 7.22 -8.74 1.98
CA TRP A 270 5.94 -9.35 2.39
C TRP A 270 5.87 -9.58 3.90
N VAL A 271 6.96 -10.06 4.51
CA VAL A 271 7.04 -10.23 5.96
C VAL A 271 6.87 -8.89 6.68
N VAL A 272 7.46 -7.80 6.19
CA VAL A 272 7.23 -6.45 6.76
C VAL A 272 5.75 -6.08 6.71
N LEU A 273 5.12 -6.18 5.54
CA LEU A 273 3.71 -5.82 5.35
C LEU A 273 2.77 -6.63 6.28
N VAL A 274 3.00 -7.94 6.38
CA VAL A 274 2.24 -8.83 7.27
C VAL A 274 2.44 -8.47 8.74
N ASN A 275 3.66 -8.14 9.17
CA ASN A 275 3.92 -7.71 10.55
C ASN A 275 3.12 -6.45 10.92
N TYR A 276 3.00 -5.48 10.01
CA TYR A 276 2.18 -4.28 10.24
C TYR A 276 0.68 -4.56 10.24
N LEU A 277 0.21 -5.53 9.45
CA LEU A 277 -1.16 -6.01 9.54
C LEU A 277 -1.44 -6.65 10.90
N ILE A 278 -0.53 -7.51 11.38
CA ILE A 278 -0.63 -8.16 12.71
C ILE A 278 -0.63 -7.09 13.81
N ALA A 279 0.26 -6.10 13.74
CA ALA A 279 0.31 -4.98 14.69
C ALA A 279 -0.99 -4.16 14.68
N GLY A 280 -1.62 -3.96 13.52
CA GLY A 280 -2.96 -3.36 13.44
C GLY A 280 -4.04 -4.25 14.08
N ALA A 281 -3.97 -5.56 13.85
CA ALA A 281 -4.94 -6.53 14.35
C ALA A 281 -4.92 -6.63 15.89
N THR A 282 -3.76 -6.49 16.54
CA THR A 282 -3.69 -6.47 18.02
C THR A 282 -4.43 -5.28 18.62
N LEU A 283 -4.51 -4.15 17.88
CA LEU A 283 -5.20 -2.93 18.31
C LEU A 283 -6.68 -2.88 17.87
N PHE A 284 -7.14 -3.87 17.11
CA PHE A 284 -8.48 -3.89 16.49
C PHE A 284 -9.63 -3.74 17.50
N ARG A 285 -9.51 -4.39 18.66
CA ARG A 285 -10.54 -4.32 19.71
C ARG A 285 -10.50 -2.99 20.48
N GLN A 286 -9.32 -2.38 20.60
CA GLN A 286 -9.06 -1.24 21.48
C GLN A 286 -9.37 0.11 20.82
N LYS A 287 -9.03 0.28 19.53
CA LYS A 287 -9.12 1.57 18.84
C LYS A 287 -9.96 1.46 17.57
N VAL A 288 -10.96 2.33 17.43
CA VAL A 288 -11.88 2.32 16.28
C VAL A 288 -11.14 2.60 14.96
N TYR A 289 -10.20 3.55 14.96
CA TYR A 289 -9.39 3.84 13.77
C TYR A 289 -8.51 2.65 13.33
N ALA A 290 -8.10 1.78 14.26
CA ALA A 290 -7.37 0.56 13.91
C ALA A 290 -8.25 -0.45 13.16
N ARG A 291 -9.58 -0.45 13.40
CA ARG A 291 -10.52 -1.31 12.68
C ARG A 291 -10.59 -0.96 11.21
N PHE A 292 -10.71 0.33 10.90
CA PHE A 292 -10.68 0.81 9.51
C PHE A 292 -9.38 0.42 8.81
N TYR A 293 -8.24 0.60 9.50
CA TYR A 293 -6.94 0.21 8.96
C TYR A 293 -6.87 -1.27 8.62
N VAL A 294 -7.18 -2.15 9.58
CA VAL A 294 -7.08 -3.61 9.38
C VAL A 294 -8.02 -4.10 8.29
N VAL A 295 -9.27 -3.62 8.24
CA VAL A 295 -10.25 -4.05 7.21
C VAL A 295 -9.80 -3.62 5.82
N ALA A 296 -9.43 -2.35 5.64
CA ALA A 296 -9.00 -1.84 4.34
C ALA A 296 -7.69 -2.50 3.88
N TYR A 297 -6.71 -2.58 4.79
CA TYR A 297 -5.39 -3.10 4.48
C TYR A 297 -5.39 -4.60 4.22
N SER A 298 -6.13 -5.40 5.01
CA SER A 298 -6.21 -6.86 4.80
C SER A 298 -6.86 -7.22 3.46
N LEU A 299 -7.95 -6.52 3.09
CA LEU A 299 -8.62 -6.75 1.81
C LEU A 299 -7.67 -6.53 0.64
N LEU A 300 -6.95 -5.39 0.64
CA LEU A 300 -6.00 -5.09 -0.42
C LEU A 300 -4.81 -6.07 -0.42
N LEU A 301 -4.26 -6.38 0.76
CA LEU A 301 -3.09 -7.26 0.89
C LEU A 301 -3.38 -8.68 0.38
N ILE A 302 -4.56 -9.24 0.68
CA ILE A 302 -4.98 -10.57 0.20
C ILE A 302 -5.07 -10.59 -1.33
N LEU A 303 -5.65 -9.55 -1.94
CA LEU A 303 -5.82 -9.50 -3.40
C LEU A 303 -4.49 -9.28 -4.13
N ILE A 304 -3.59 -8.46 -3.59
CA ILE A 304 -2.22 -8.30 -4.11
C ILE A 304 -1.46 -9.63 -3.98
N PHE A 305 -1.61 -10.33 -2.86
CA PHE A 305 -0.94 -11.62 -2.64
C PHE A 305 -1.41 -12.69 -3.63
N ASP A 306 -2.73 -12.81 -3.85
CA ASP A 306 -3.28 -13.71 -4.87
C ASP A 306 -2.75 -13.35 -6.27
N TYR A 307 -2.86 -12.07 -6.65
CA TYR A 307 -2.52 -11.63 -8.00
C TYR A 307 -1.03 -11.75 -8.32
N TYR A 308 -0.14 -11.29 -7.44
CA TYR A 308 1.30 -11.24 -7.73
C TYR A 308 2.07 -12.47 -7.22
N VAL A 309 1.78 -12.94 -6.00
CA VAL A 309 2.57 -14.01 -5.37
C VAL A 309 2.09 -15.37 -5.84
N LEU A 310 0.80 -15.69 -5.66
CA LEU A 310 0.27 -17.00 -6.01
C LEU A 310 0.37 -17.25 -7.52
N THR A 311 0.02 -16.27 -8.34
CA THR A 311 0.21 -16.35 -9.80
C THR A 311 1.68 -16.58 -10.16
N GLY A 312 2.63 -15.93 -9.50
CA GLY A 312 4.07 -16.17 -9.72
C GLY A 312 4.50 -17.62 -9.41
N PHE A 313 3.81 -18.30 -8.51
CA PHE A 313 4.02 -19.73 -8.21
C PHE A 313 3.18 -20.67 -9.09
N GLY A 314 2.39 -20.16 -10.04
CA GLY A 314 1.47 -20.97 -10.84
C GLY A 314 0.20 -21.40 -10.11
N ILE A 315 -0.12 -20.78 -8.97
CA ILE A 315 -1.27 -21.08 -8.14
C ILE A 315 -2.38 -20.06 -8.41
N THR A 316 -3.56 -20.52 -8.82
CA THR A 316 -4.77 -19.69 -8.93
C THR A 316 -5.70 -20.01 -7.76
N PHE A 317 -5.89 -19.07 -6.82
CA PHE A 317 -6.77 -19.28 -5.66
C PHE A 317 -8.09 -18.51 -5.80
N LEU A 318 -8.06 -17.17 -5.85
CA LEU A 318 -9.26 -16.34 -5.98
C LEU A 318 -9.57 -15.93 -7.43
N GLY A 319 -8.62 -16.09 -8.35
CA GLY A 319 -8.78 -15.65 -9.74
C GLY A 319 -8.87 -14.12 -9.84
N VAL A 320 -8.10 -13.40 -9.01
CA VAL A 320 -8.09 -11.94 -9.01
C VAL A 320 -7.60 -11.44 -10.37
N SER A 321 -8.26 -10.39 -10.87
CA SER A 321 -7.86 -9.73 -12.11
C SER A 321 -7.29 -8.36 -11.78
N ALA A 322 -6.54 -7.77 -12.70
CA ALA A 322 -6.03 -6.40 -12.54
C ALA A 322 -7.16 -5.37 -12.28
N PHE A 323 -8.39 -5.63 -12.76
CA PHE A 323 -9.55 -4.79 -12.47
C PHE A 323 -9.98 -4.91 -11.00
N HIS A 324 -10.12 -6.14 -10.49
CA HIS A 324 -10.46 -6.39 -9.08
C HIS A 324 -9.45 -5.70 -8.14
N LEU A 325 -8.16 -5.77 -8.48
CA LEU A 325 -7.09 -5.14 -7.71
C LEU A 325 -7.24 -3.62 -7.66
N LYS A 326 -7.49 -2.98 -8.81
CA LYS A 326 -7.69 -1.53 -8.91
C LYS A 326 -8.95 -1.07 -8.16
N THR A 327 -10.04 -1.83 -8.24
CA THR A 327 -11.27 -1.55 -7.48
C THR A 327 -11.03 -1.64 -5.98
N ALA A 328 -10.31 -2.67 -5.51
CA ALA A 328 -9.95 -2.80 -4.10
C ALA A 328 -9.02 -1.66 -3.65
N GLY A 329 -8.07 -1.24 -4.49
CA GLY A 329 -7.22 -0.07 -4.23
C GLY A 329 -8.02 1.22 -4.08
N ILE A 330 -9.02 1.46 -4.92
CA ILE A 330 -9.92 2.64 -4.79
C ILE A 330 -10.71 2.59 -3.48
N LEU A 331 -11.25 1.43 -3.10
CA LEU A 331 -11.98 1.27 -1.85
C LEU A 331 -11.06 1.48 -0.64
N GLU A 332 -9.86 0.92 -0.66
CA GLU A 332 -8.84 1.12 0.36
C GLU A 332 -8.48 2.61 0.48
N MET A 333 -8.27 3.28 -0.67
CA MET A 333 -7.97 4.71 -0.74
C MET A 333 -8.99 5.56 0.00
N LEU A 334 -10.28 5.30 -0.26
CA LEU A 334 -11.40 5.99 0.36
C LEU A 334 -11.49 5.69 1.86
N VAL A 335 -11.44 4.40 2.23
CA VAL A 335 -11.58 3.97 3.63
C VAL A 335 -10.44 4.50 4.49
N LEU A 336 -9.20 4.43 4.02
CA LEU A 336 -8.06 4.95 4.79
C LEU A 336 -8.02 6.47 4.82
N THR A 337 -8.37 7.16 3.74
CA THR A 337 -8.47 8.64 3.78
C THR A 337 -9.50 9.07 4.84
N TYR A 338 -10.66 8.41 4.88
CA TYR A 338 -11.64 8.61 5.95
C TYR A 338 -11.09 8.24 7.33
N ALA A 339 -10.38 7.11 7.45
CA ALA A 339 -9.82 6.65 8.71
C ALA A 339 -8.78 7.62 9.28
N ILE A 340 -7.98 8.27 8.43
CA ILE A 340 -7.01 9.30 8.84
C ILE A 340 -7.76 10.52 9.39
N MET A 341 -8.79 10.99 8.71
CA MET A 341 -9.65 12.09 9.18
C MET A 341 -10.32 11.75 10.51
N TYR A 342 -10.90 10.54 10.61
CA TYR A 342 -11.53 10.05 11.83
C TYR A 342 -10.53 10.00 12.99
N ARG A 343 -9.34 9.40 12.77
CA ARG A 343 -8.27 9.35 13.77
C ARG A 343 -7.87 10.75 14.22
N MET A 344 -7.68 11.69 13.30
CA MET A 344 -7.32 13.07 13.65
C MET A 344 -8.38 13.70 14.55
N ARG A 345 -9.66 13.54 14.21
CA ARG A 345 -10.78 14.04 15.00
C ARG A 345 -10.78 13.43 16.41
N THR A 346 -10.67 12.11 16.53
CA THR A 346 -10.63 11.43 17.83
C THR A 346 -9.47 11.92 18.69
N LEU A 347 -8.28 12.15 18.10
CA LEU A 347 -7.13 12.64 18.85
C LEU A 347 -7.31 14.08 19.34
N LYS A 348 -8.00 14.93 18.56
CA LYS A 348 -8.36 16.29 19.00
C LYS A 348 -9.39 16.26 20.13
N GLU A 349 -10.43 15.44 20.01
CA GLU A 349 -11.44 15.25 21.07
C GLU A 349 -10.79 14.71 22.37
N GLU A 350 -9.87 13.74 22.29
CA GLU A 350 -9.08 13.27 23.44
C GLU A 350 -8.30 14.41 24.10
N ASN A 351 -7.68 15.30 23.32
CA ASN A 351 -6.91 16.44 23.86
C ASN A 351 -7.82 17.48 24.55
N GLU A 352 -8.97 17.80 23.95
CA GLU A 352 -9.93 18.74 24.51
C GLU A 352 -10.50 18.23 25.84
N LEU A 353 -10.81 16.93 25.92
CA LEU A 353 -11.24 16.29 27.17
C LEU A 353 -10.17 16.40 28.27
N MET A 354 -8.90 16.13 27.95
CA MET A 354 -7.79 16.29 28.90
C MET A 354 -7.68 17.72 29.44
N GLN A 355 -7.95 18.74 28.62
CA GLN A 355 -7.96 20.13 29.08
C GLN A 355 -9.12 20.44 30.01
N ILE A 356 -10.31 19.92 29.70
CA ILE A 356 -11.50 20.09 30.54
C ILE A 356 -11.26 19.44 31.90
N GLU A 357 -10.79 18.19 31.91
CA GLU A 357 -10.46 17.45 33.13
C GLU A 357 -9.41 18.18 33.97
N MET A 358 -8.33 18.66 33.35
CA MET A 358 -7.31 19.46 34.04
C MET A 358 -7.90 20.72 34.65
N ARG A 359 -8.81 21.40 33.94
CA ARG A 359 -9.46 22.60 34.44
C ARG A 359 -10.38 22.32 35.64
N LEU A 360 -11.13 21.22 35.59
CA LEU A 360 -11.98 20.79 36.71
C LEU A 360 -11.14 20.45 37.94
N TYR A 361 -10.04 19.72 37.74
CA TYR A 361 -9.07 19.40 38.80
C TYR A 361 -8.51 20.67 39.46
N LEU A 362 -8.06 21.64 38.67
CA LEU A 362 -7.55 22.92 39.20
C LEU A 362 -8.63 23.69 39.96
N LYS A 363 -9.87 23.71 39.45
CA LYS A 363 -10.97 24.41 40.13
C LYS A 363 -11.32 23.75 41.47
N ARG A 364 -11.24 22.42 41.56
CA ARG A 364 -11.44 21.69 42.83
C ARG A 364 -10.37 22.07 43.86
N ILE A 365 -9.10 22.10 43.47
CA ILE A 365 -8.00 22.51 44.37
C ILE A 365 -8.20 23.95 44.87
N GLU A 366 -8.60 24.85 43.97
CA GLU A 366 -8.88 26.25 44.31
C GLU A 366 -9.99 26.37 45.37
N LEU A 367 -11.09 25.61 45.20
CA LEU A 367 -12.22 25.60 46.14
C LEU A 367 -11.84 24.99 47.50
N LEU A 368 -11.09 23.89 47.53
CA LEU A 368 -10.65 23.25 48.79
C LEU A 368 -9.71 24.12 49.62
N ARG A 369 -8.99 25.05 48.99
CA ARG A 369 -8.05 25.97 49.66
C ARG A 369 -8.62 27.35 49.97
N SER A 370 -9.84 27.66 49.52
CA SER A 370 -10.44 29.00 49.67
C SER A 370 -11.69 29.04 50.57
N PRO A 371 -11.59 28.81 51.90
CA PRO A 371 -12.69 29.16 52.80
C PRO A 371 -12.89 30.68 52.94
N ASP A 372 -11.81 31.48 52.87
CA ASP A 372 -11.83 32.92 53.18
C ASP A 372 -10.87 33.76 52.29
N ASN A 373 -11.42 34.76 51.57
CA ASN A 373 -10.79 35.83 50.75
C ASN A 373 -10.47 35.56 49.26
N ILE A 374 -11.15 36.32 48.39
CA ILE A 374 -11.47 36.00 46.98
C ILE A 374 -10.50 36.61 45.93
N GLN A 375 -9.36 37.22 46.30
CA GLN A 375 -8.57 37.97 45.29
C GLN A 375 -7.05 37.75 45.26
N MET A 376 -6.50 36.95 46.19
CA MET A 376 -5.05 36.70 46.28
C MET A 376 -4.66 35.22 46.11
N VAL A 377 -5.64 34.35 45.87
CA VAL A 377 -5.49 32.88 45.88
C VAL A 377 -5.14 32.31 44.50
N ASP A 378 -5.48 33.01 43.41
CA ASP A 378 -5.30 32.52 42.04
C ASP A 378 -3.86 32.07 41.74
N ASP A 379 -2.85 32.77 42.28
CA ASP A 379 -1.45 32.46 42.03
C ASP A 379 -0.85 31.46 43.05
N LEU A 380 -1.35 31.41 44.29
CA LEU A 380 -0.73 30.63 45.39
C LEU A 380 -0.93 29.12 45.23
N TYR A 381 -2.09 28.66 44.74
CA TYR A 381 -2.28 27.22 44.52
C TYR A 381 -1.52 26.74 43.29
N LEU A 382 -1.45 27.55 42.24
CA LEU A 382 -0.64 27.31 41.05
C LEU A 382 0.83 27.24 41.42
N GLU A 383 1.33 28.15 42.26
CA GLU A 383 2.71 28.13 42.77
C GLU A 383 3.03 26.85 43.55
N ASN A 384 2.11 26.38 44.39
CA ASN A 384 2.27 25.10 45.07
C ASN A 384 2.34 23.91 44.11
N LEU A 385 1.52 23.88 43.05
CA LEU A 385 1.59 22.83 42.02
C LEU A 385 2.89 22.92 41.21
N VAL A 386 3.34 24.14 40.90
CA VAL A 386 4.60 24.39 40.19
C VAL A 386 5.77 23.83 40.99
N ASN A 387 5.81 24.09 42.30
CA ASN A 387 6.89 23.62 43.16
C ASN A 387 6.81 22.11 43.41
N LEU A 388 5.62 21.57 43.67
CA LEU A 388 5.45 20.15 44.00
C LEU A 388 5.74 19.23 42.81
N HIS A 389 5.39 19.66 41.61
CA HIS A 389 5.61 18.90 40.38
C HIS A 389 6.77 19.44 39.54
N ASP A 390 7.63 20.31 40.08
CA ASP A 390 8.82 20.88 39.41
C ASP A 390 8.53 21.35 37.96
N LEU A 391 7.48 22.18 37.80
CA LEU A 391 7.01 22.62 36.48
C LEU A 391 7.96 23.65 35.86
N SER A 392 8.30 23.45 34.58
CA SER A 392 9.06 24.42 33.81
C SER A 392 8.27 25.71 33.57
N ASN A 393 8.96 26.82 33.30
CA ASN A 393 8.31 28.11 33.01
C ASN A 393 7.25 28.05 31.90
N LEU A 394 7.46 27.19 30.89
CA LEU A 394 6.50 27.02 29.79
C LEU A 394 5.29 26.20 30.22
N GLU A 395 5.51 25.10 30.95
CA GLU A 395 4.46 24.29 31.57
C GLU A 395 3.57 25.12 32.50
N THR A 396 4.17 25.95 33.36
CA THR A 396 3.46 26.85 34.27
C THR A 396 2.55 27.83 33.52
N LYS A 397 3.05 28.48 32.46
CA LYS A 397 2.24 29.40 31.66
C LYS A 397 1.08 28.70 30.95
N ILE A 398 1.31 27.50 30.43
CA ILE A 398 0.26 26.70 29.79
C ILE A 398 -0.79 26.31 30.82
N LEU A 399 -0.38 25.84 32.01
CA LEU A 399 -1.30 25.49 33.10
C LEU A 399 -2.15 26.69 33.54
N GLN A 400 -1.55 27.87 33.67
CA GLN A 400 -2.27 29.12 33.96
C GLN A 400 -3.29 29.51 32.88
N PHE A 401 -2.99 29.28 31.61
CA PHE A 401 -3.97 29.55 30.55
C PHE A 401 -5.10 28.52 30.50
N ILE A 402 -4.79 27.25 30.80
CA ILE A 402 -5.79 26.18 30.92
C ILE A 402 -6.74 26.47 32.08
N SER A 403 -6.25 26.89 33.25
CA SER A 403 -7.11 27.27 34.39
C SER A 403 -8.08 28.40 34.00
N LYS A 404 -7.58 29.39 33.26
CA LYS A 404 -8.35 30.50 32.67
C LYS A 404 -9.26 30.10 31.50
N GLY A 405 -9.27 28.83 31.08
CA GLY A 405 -10.14 28.31 30.03
C GLY A 405 -9.81 28.74 28.63
N LYS A 406 -8.55 29.00 28.34
CA LYS A 406 -8.13 29.26 26.97
C LYS A 406 -7.97 27.92 26.26
N ASP A 407 -8.49 27.86 25.03
CA ASP A 407 -8.28 26.73 24.12
C ASP A 407 -6.82 26.69 23.62
N ASN A 408 -6.42 25.54 23.07
CA ASN A 408 -5.06 25.34 22.53
C ASN A 408 -4.65 26.41 21.52
N ALA A 409 -5.54 26.79 20.61
CA ALA A 409 -5.27 27.80 19.59
C ALA A 409 -4.93 29.17 20.21
N LYS A 410 -5.68 29.62 21.22
CA LYS A 410 -5.40 30.87 21.95
C LYS A 410 -4.11 30.79 22.77
N ILE A 411 -3.82 29.64 23.36
CA ILE A 411 -2.58 29.41 24.12
C ILE A 411 -1.38 29.50 23.17
N ALA A 412 -1.45 28.80 22.04
CA ALA A 412 -0.43 28.78 21.00
C ALA A 412 -0.11 30.20 20.50
N LEU A 413 -1.15 30.97 20.17
CA LEU A 413 -1.01 32.37 19.73
C LEU A 413 -0.36 33.25 20.80
N LYS A 414 -0.74 33.10 22.08
CA LYS A 414 -0.19 33.92 23.18
C LYS A 414 1.26 33.58 23.52
N LEU A 415 1.65 32.32 23.36
CA LEU A 415 2.98 31.83 23.69
C LEU A 415 3.91 31.80 22.47
N ASN A 416 3.41 32.15 21.28
CA ASN A 416 4.13 32.09 20.01
C ASN A 416 4.75 30.72 19.74
N ILE A 417 3.98 29.66 20.00
CA ILE A 417 4.33 28.25 19.75
C ILE A 417 3.23 27.59 18.92
N SER A 418 3.49 26.39 18.38
CA SER A 418 2.47 25.67 17.61
C SER A 418 1.38 25.07 18.50
N GLU A 419 0.16 24.93 17.98
CA GLU A 419 -0.94 24.27 18.70
C GLU A 419 -0.56 22.84 19.13
N LYS A 420 0.14 22.13 18.26
CA LYS A 420 0.67 20.79 18.50
C LYS A 420 1.69 20.73 19.65
N GLU A 421 2.47 21.79 19.83
CA GLU A 421 3.41 21.92 20.94
C GLU A 421 2.67 22.18 22.26
N VAL A 422 1.61 23.00 22.24
CA VAL A 422 0.70 23.15 23.39
C VAL A 422 0.10 21.81 23.76
N GLU A 423 -0.48 21.08 22.81
CA GLU A 423 -1.07 19.76 23.05
C GLU A 423 -0.07 18.77 23.67
N LYS A 424 1.17 18.76 23.18
CA LYS A 424 2.24 17.90 23.71
C LYS A 424 2.54 18.24 25.17
N ILE A 425 2.64 19.52 25.51
CA ILE A 425 2.93 19.97 26.88
C ILE A 425 1.71 19.75 27.78
N THR A 426 0.49 19.97 27.29
CA THR A 426 -0.75 19.65 28.02
C THR A 426 -0.81 18.17 28.39
N LYS A 427 -0.42 17.25 27.49
CA LYS A 427 -0.32 15.82 27.81
C LYS A 427 0.73 15.53 28.88
N ALA A 428 1.89 16.17 28.79
CA ALA A 428 2.93 16.03 29.79
C ALA A 428 2.45 16.51 31.17
N LEU A 429 1.84 17.70 31.23
CA LEU A 429 1.22 18.26 32.43
C LEU A 429 0.16 17.34 33.02
N TYR A 430 -0.75 16.84 32.20
CA TYR A 430 -1.82 15.94 32.64
C TYR A 430 -1.26 14.68 33.31
N LYS A 431 -0.17 14.12 32.76
CA LYS A 431 0.54 13.00 33.37
C LYS A 431 1.32 13.40 34.63
N LYS A 432 1.99 14.55 34.63
CA LYS A 432 2.86 15.00 35.72
C LYS A 432 2.08 15.41 36.97
N LEU A 433 0.85 15.86 36.78
CA LEU A 433 -0.11 16.23 37.82
C LEU A 433 -0.97 15.05 38.28
N ASP A 434 -0.72 13.83 37.77
CA ASP A 434 -1.44 12.59 38.08
C ASP A 434 -2.99 12.72 38.02
N ILE A 435 -3.48 13.56 37.10
CA ILE A 435 -4.90 13.95 37.03
C ILE A 435 -5.79 12.74 36.76
N SER A 436 -5.33 11.81 35.92
CA SER A 436 -6.07 10.56 35.66
C SER A 436 -6.23 9.69 36.90
N GLU A 437 -5.25 9.67 37.80
CA GLU A 437 -5.34 8.87 39.03
C GLU A 437 -6.36 9.51 39.98
N HIS A 438 -6.31 10.83 40.15
CA HIS A 438 -7.29 11.56 40.94
C HIS A 438 -8.73 11.39 40.44
N ILE A 439 -8.95 11.42 39.12
CA ILE A 439 -10.28 11.19 38.54
C ILE A 439 -10.75 9.74 38.77
N GLN A 440 -9.85 8.76 38.66
CA GLN A 440 -10.20 7.36 38.94
C GLN A 440 -10.50 7.12 40.42
N GLU A 441 -9.77 7.78 41.33
CA GLU A 441 -10.07 7.76 42.77
C GLU A 441 -11.44 8.37 43.05
N ASP A 442 -11.75 9.52 42.45
CA ASP A 442 -13.08 10.15 42.59
C ASP A 442 -14.20 9.24 42.07
N GLN A 443 -14.01 8.59 40.93
CA GLN A 443 -14.99 7.64 40.40
C GLN A 443 -15.19 6.45 41.34
N ARG A 444 -14.10 5.87 41.88
CA ARG A 444 -14.20 4.79 42.89
C ARG A 444 -14.93 5.25 44.14
N MET A 445 -14.66 6.46 44.62
CA MET A 445 -15.32 7.04 45.80
C MET A 445 -16.82 7.24 45.56
N ILE A 446 -17.22 7.67 44.36
CA ILE A 446 -18.64 7.79 43.98
C ILE A 446 -19.32 6.42 43.87
N ASP A 447 -18.64 5.43 43.29
CA ASP A 447 -19.17 4.07 43.14
C ASP A 447 -19.29 3.35 44.50
N GLU A 448 -18.38 3.60 45.44
CA GLU A 448 -18.39 3.04 46.80
C GLU A 448 -19.32 3.81 47.75
N GLN A 449 -19.50 5.13 47.55
CA GLN A 449 -20.35 6.00 48.35
C GLN A 449 -21.15 6.97 47.44
N PRO A 450 -22.35 6.59 46.98
CA PRO A 450 -23.14 7.44 46.08
C PRO A 450 -23.53 8.80 46.68
N ASP A 451 -23.55 8.92 48.01
CA ASP A 451 -23.80 10.17 48.74
C ASP A 451 -22.59 11.13 48.74
N TYR A 452 -21.42 10.70 48.24
CA TYR A 452 -20.19 11.50 48.15
C TYR A 452 -20.35 12.74 47.26
N VAL A 453 -21.30 12.74 46.34
CA VAL A 453 -21.58 13.88 45.44
C VAL A 453 -22.28 15.04 46.19
N TYR A 454 -22.87 14.79 47.36
CA TYR A 454 -23.69 15.76 48.10
C TYR A 454 -22.98 16.41 49.31
N ASN A 455 -21.73 16.02 49.59
CA ASN A 455 -20.87 16.62 50.62
C ASN A 455 -19.67 17.32 49.97
#